data_AF-A0A7K9B2S7-F1
#
_entry.id   AF-A0A7K9B2S7-F1
#
_cell.length_a   1.000
_cell.length_b   1.000
_cell.length_c   1.000
_cell.angle_alpha   90.00
_cell.angle_beta   90.00
_cell.angle_gamma   90.00
#
_symmetry.space_group_name_H-M   'P 1'
#
loop_
_entity.id
_entity.type
_entity.pdbx_description
1 polymer ?
#
loop_
_entity_poly.entity_id
_entity_poly.type
_entity_poly.pdbx_seq_one_letter_code
_entity_poly.pdbx_strand_id
1 'polypeptide(L)'
;ACVCPWQVCGAWVWILVAATSVSSPLLQGWVMYVSLTSCLLSLLLLLSYLLGFHRNSEKWRVLDSLYHGATAILYMSAAVLQANATIVSESSFNSALYYQLNSAASFFAFTTTFLYILHAFSIYYY
;
A
#
# COMPACT_ATOMS: atom_id res chain seq x y z
N ALA A 1 -2.05 20.67 3.16
CA ALA A 1 -2.39 19.23 3.03
C ALA A 1 -1.15 18.54 2.49
N CYS A 2 -0.34 17.93 3.36
CA CYS A 2 0.88 17.23 2.92
C CYS A 2 0.47 15.85 2.42
N VAL A 3 0.83 15.47 1.19
CA VAL A 3 0.65 14.09 0.72
C VAL A 3 1.66 13.23 1.48
N CYS A 4 1.18 12.22 2.18
CA CYS A 4 2.00 11.42 3.06
C CYS A 4 2.90 10.44 2.28
N PRO A 5 4.14 10.17 2.72
CA PRO A 5 5.07 9.29 1.99
C PRO A 5 4.50 7.90 1.68
N TRP A 6 3.76 7.30 2.62
CA TRP A 6 3.14 5.98 2.44
C TRP A 6 2.02 5.98 1.39
N GLN A 7 1.31 7.09 1.22
CA GLN A 7 0.29 7.24 0.17
C GLN A 7 0.94 7.29 -1.22
N VAL A 8 2.04 8.03 -1.36
CA VAL A 8 2.78 8.09 -2.63
C VAL A 8 3.33 6.72 -2.98
N CYS A 9 4.05 6.08 -2.05
CA CYS A 9 4.60 4.74 -2.27
C CYS A 9 3.49 3.71 -2.58
N GLY A 10 2.38 3.75 -1.85
CA GLY A 10 1.24 2.88 -2.09
C GLY A 10 0.63 3.09 -3.48
N ALA A 11 0.51 4.35 -3.94
CA ALA A 11 0.00 4.64 -5.27
C ALA A 11 0.86 4.07 -6.39
N TRP A 12 2.19 4.10 -6.22
CA TRP A 12 3.11 3.47 -7.17
C TRP A 12 2.90 1.95 -7.29
N VAL A 13 2.52 1.26 -6.21
CA VAL A 13 2.31 -0.19 -6.24
C VAL A 13 1.25 -0.59 -7.27
N TRP A 14 0.04 -0.03 -7.20
CA TRP A 14 -1.02 -0.41 -8.14
C TRP A 14 -0.72 0.06 -9.58
N ILE A 15 -0.06 1.21 -9.76
CA ILE A 15 0.35 1.71 -11.08
C ILE A 15 1.34 0.75 -11.74
N LEU A 16 2.39 0.33 -11.01
CA LEU A 16 3.42 -0.57 -11.52
C LEU A 16 2.86 -1.97 -11.79
N VAL A 17 1.97 -2.46 -10.91
CA VAL A 17 1.28 -3.74 -11.14
C VAL A 17 0.39 -3.67 -12.38
N ALA A 18 -0.39 -2.61 -12.56
CA ALA A 18 -1.19 -2.41 -13.76
C ALA A 18 -0.34 -2.32 -15.04
N ALA A 19 0.86 -1.73 -14.95
CA ALA A 19 1.79 -1.64 -16.09
C ALA A 19 2.30 -3.01 -16.58
N THR A 20 2.24 -4.06 -15.74
CA THR A 20 2.51 -5.45 -16.18
C THR A 20 1.34 -6.09 -16.92
N SER A 21 0.28 -5.33 -17.22
CA SER A 21 -1.00 -5.83 -17.75
C SER A 21 -1.62 -6.92 -16.86
N VAL A 22 -1.27 -6.92 -15.57
CA VAL A 22 -1.71 -7.91 -14.58
C VAL A 22 -1.41 -9.34 -15.03
N SER A 23 -0.15 -9.59 -15.43
CA SER A 23 0.32 -10.89 -15.96
C SER A 23 0.08 -12.09 -15.04
N SER A 24 -0.09 -11.87 -13.73
CA SER A 24 -0.46 -12.90 -12.75
C SER A 24 -1.72 -12.50 -12.00
N PRO A 25 -2.92 -12.66 -12.60
CA PRO A 25 -4.18 -12.08 -12.11
C PRO A 25 -4.52 -12.43 -10.67
N LEU A 26 -4.26 -13.67 -10.24
CA LEU A 26 -4.57 -14.12 -8.89
C LEU A 26 -3.72 -13.39 -7.83
N LEU A 27 -2.42 -13.26 -8.08
CA LEU A 27 -1.48 -12.61 -7.14
C LEU A 27 -1.62 -11.09 -7.20
N GLN A 28 -1.50 -10.54 -8.41
CA GLN A 28 -1.48 -9.09 -8.65
C GLN A 28 -2.87 -8.46 -8.44
N GLY A 29 -3.96 -9.22 -8.60
CA GLY A 29 -5.31 -8.76 -8.28
C GLY A 29 -5.47 -8.43 -6.79
N TRP A 30 -4.92 -9.26 -5.91
CA TRP A 30 -4.90 -8.96 -4.47
C TRP A 30 -4.08 -7.71 -4.16
N VAL A 31 -2.91 -7.57 -4.80
CA VAL A 31 -2.01 -6.43 -4.61
C VAL A 31 -2.70 -5.12 -5.03
N MET A 32 -3.36 -5.11 -6.18
CA MET A 32 -4.14 -3.95 -6.63
C MET A 32 -5.31 -3.65 -5.70
N TYR A 33 -6.06 -4.67 -5.26
CA TYR A 33 -7.18 -4.47 -4.34
C TYR A 33 -6.74 -3.78 -3.04
N VAL A 34 -5.70 -4.30 -2.38
CA VAL A 34 -5.17 -3.72 -1.14
C VAL A 34 -4.68 -2.29 -1.37
N SER A 35 -3.97 -2.06 -2.48
CA SER A 35 -3.35 -0.78 -2.78
C SER A 35 -4.37 0.31 -3.15
N LEU A 36 -5.39 -0.01 -3.95
CA LEU A 36 -6.46 0.92 -4.30
C LEU A 36 -7.38 1.22 -3.11
N THR A 37 -7.79 0.19 -2.35
CA THR A 37 -8.69 0.39 -1.20
C THR A 37 -8.03 1.24 -0.12
N SER A 38 -6.76 0.99 0.20
CA SER A 38 -5.99 1.84 1.13
C SER A 38 -5.78 3.26 0.59
N CYS A 39 -5.54 3.44 -0.71
CA CYS A 39 -5.45 4.77 -1.31
C CYS A 39 -6.75 5.57 -1.12
N LEU A 40 -7.90 4.95 -1.42
CA LEU A 40 -9.22 5.56 -1.26
C LEU A 40 -9.56 5.85 0.20
N LEU A 41 -9.32 4.90 1.11
CA LEU A 41 -9.58 5.09 2.54
C LEU A 41 -8.68 6.17 3.14
N SER A 42 -7.40 6.23 2.75
CA SER A 42 -6.51 7.32 3.19
C SER A 42 -6.91 8.67 2.61
N LEU A 43 -7.44 8.73 1.39
CA LEU A 43 -8.03 9.96 0.84
C LEU A 43 -9.26 10.40 1.64
N LEU A 44 -10.13 9.47 2.03
CA LEU A 44 -11.29 9.76 2.88
C LEU A 44 -10.87 10.25 4.28
N LEU A 45 -9.84 9.65 4.88
CA LEU A 45 -9.25 10.14 6.12
C LEU A 45 -8.66 11.54 5.94
N LEU A 46 -7.87 11.78 4.90
CA LEU A 46 -7.33 13.12 4.61
C LEU A 46 -8.46 14.16 4.48
N LEU A 47 -9.53 13.83 3.78
CA LEU A 47 -10.70 14.71 3.66
C LEU A 47 -11.38 14.93 5.02
N SER A 48 -11.45 13.92 5.88
CA SER A 48 -12.06 14.08 7.20
C SER A 48 -11.24 14.98 8.13
N TYR A 49 -9.91 14.96 8.01
CA TYR A 49 -9.00 15.91 8.66
C TYR A 49 -9.19 17.33 8.12
N LEU A 50 -9.28 17.50 6.80
CA LEU A 50 -9.45 18.83 6.17
C LEU A 50 -10.80 19.47 6.49
N LEU A 51 -11.86 18.67 6.58
CA LEU A 51 -13.21 19.11 6.92
C LEU A 51 -13.41 19.29 8.44
N GLY A 52 -12.40 18.97 9.27
CA GLY A 52 -12.46 19.15 10.72
C GLY A 52 -13.39 18.17 11.45
N PHE A 53 -13.73 17.03 10.84
CA PHE A 53 -14.49 15.96 11.53
C PHE A 53 -13.70 15.35 12.69
N HIS A 54 -12.37 15.38 12.59
CA HIS A 54 -11.45 15.19 13.69
C HIS A 54 -11.66 16.30 14.74
N ARG A 55 -12.42 16.00 15.80
CA ARG A 55 -12.58 16.86 16.99
C ARG A 55 -11.58 16.54 18.10
N ASN A 56 -10.37 16.10 17.72
CA ASN A 56 -9.30 15.69 18.64
C ASN A 56 -9.76 14.65 19.69
N SER A 57 -10.66 13.75 19.30
CA SER A 57 -11.21 12.75 20.22
C SER A 57 -10.32 11.52 20.27
N GLU A 58 -10.20 10.93 21.46
CA GLU A 58 -9.45 9.68 21.67
C GLU A 58 -9.93 8.56 20.72
N LYS A 59 -11.23 8.51 20.41
CA LYS A 59 -11.82 7.56 19.46
C LYS A 59 -11.28 7.73 18.04
N TRP A 60 -11.10 8.97 17.57
CA TRP A 60 -10.51 9.24 16.26
C TRP A 60 -9.05 8.78 16.20
N ARG A 61 -8.29 8.97 17.28
CA ARG A 61 -6.90 8.51 17.37
C ARG A 61 -6.79 6.98 17.32
N VAL A 62 -7.65 6.28 18.07
CA VAL A 62 -7.70 4.80 18.05
C VAL A 62 -8.11 4.28 16.67
N LEU A 63 -9.11 4.90 16.04
CA LEU A 63 -9.55 4.53 14.69
C LEU A 63 -8.43 4.71 13.67
N ASP A 64 -7.69 5.81 13.74
CA ASP A 64 -6.57 6.11 12.84
C ASP A 64 -5.41 5.11 13.00
N SER A 65 -5.04 4.79 14.25
CA SER A 65 -4.03 3.78 14.56
C SER A 65 -4.46 2.38 14.08
N LEU A 66 -5.72 1.98 14.32
CA LEU A 66 -6.25 0.70 13.86
C LEU A 66 -6.27 0.61 12.33
N TYR A 67 -6.67 1.69 11.65
CA TYR A 67 -6.63 1.77 10.19
C TYR A 67 -5.21 1.58 9.65
N HIS A 68 -4.23 2.33 10.17
CA HIS A 68 -2.85 2.23 9.70
C HIS A 68 -2.24 0.85 10.02
N GLY A 69 -2.55 0.27 11.18
CA GLY A 69 -2.13 -1.09 11.55
C GLY A 69 -2.74 -2.18 10.68
N ALA A 70 -4.06 -2.14 10.44
CA ALA A 70 -4.74 -3.10 9.56
C ALA A 70 -4.22 -2.97 8.12
N THR A 71 -4.02 -1.74 7.65
CA THR A 71 -3.48 -1.47 6.31
C THR A 71 -2.05 -1.98 6.18
N ALA A 72 -1.21 -1.86 7.21
CA ALA A 72 0.12 -2.47 7.23
C ALA A 72 0.09 -3.99 7.05
N ILE A 73 -0.79 -4.69 7.77
CA ILE A 73 -0.91 -6.16 7.67
C ILE A 73 -1.34 -6.56 6.26
N LEU A 74 -2.33 -5.87 5.70
CA LEU A 74 -2.79 -6.11 4.33
C LEU A 74 -1.68 -5.81 3.31
N TYR A 75 -0.95 -4.70 3.44
CA TYR A 75 0.17 -4.40 2.57
C TYR A 75 1.32 -5.40 2.69
N MET A 76 1.57 -5.95 3.88
CA MET A 76 2.55 -7.03 4.04
C MET A 76 2.13 -8.27 3.26
N SER A 77 0.85 -8.65 3.31
CA SER A 77 0.33 -9.77 2.52
C SER A 77 0.46 -9.52 1.01
N ALA A 78 0.17 -8.29 0.56
CA ALA A 78 0.35 -7.87 -0.82
C ALA A 78 1.83 -7.87 -1.23
N ALA A 79 2.73 -7.39 -0.37
CA ALA A 79 4.16 -7.37 -0.65
C ALA A 79 4.73 -8.79 -0.85
N VAL A 80 4.30 -9.76 -0.03
CA VAL A 80 4.69 -11.16 -0.18
C VAL A 80 4.16 -11.76 -1.49
N LEU A 81 2.90 -11.54 -1.83
CA LEU A 81 2.33 -12.00 -3.11
C LEU A 81 2.99 -11.33 -4.32
N GLN A 82 3.32 -10.05 -4.21
CA GLN A 82 4.02 -9.30 -5.26
C GLN A 82 5.46 -9.81 -5.42
N ALA A 83 6.16 -10.10 -4.33
CA ALA A 83 7.49 -10.73 -4.39
C ALA A 83 7.46 -12.10 -5.07
N ASN A 84 6.42 -12.91 -4.81
CA ASN A 84 6.22 -14.17 -5.51
C ASN A 84 5.95 -13.96 -7.01
N ALA A 85 5.14 -12.95 -7.39
CA ALA A 85 4.92 -12.59 -8.79
C ALA A 85 6.23 -12.14 -9.49
N THR A 86 7.11 -11.45 -8.78
CA THR A 86 8.45 -11.08 -9.27
C THR A 86 9.29 -12.32 -9.59
N ILE A 87 9.33 -13.31 -8.70
CA ILE A 87 10.06 -14.58 -8.92
C ILE A 87 9.49 -15.32 -10.13
N VAL A 88 8.16 -15.43 -10.24
CA VAL A 88 7.51 -16.08 -11.39
C VAL A 88 7.87 -15.38 -12.71
N SER A 89 7.94 -14.04 -12.70
CA SER A 89 8.27 -13.26 -13.91
C SER A 89 9.69 -13.45 -14.42
N GLU A 90 10.63 -13.94 -13.59
CA GLU A 90 11.99 -14.29 -14.00
C GLU A 90 11.99 -15.44 -15.03
N SER A 91 11.06 -16.38 -14.88
CA SER A 91 11.00 -17.62 -15.67
C SER A 91 10.26 -17.53 -17.02
N SER A 92 9.66 -16.37 -17.35
CA SER A 92 8.81 -16.20 -18.54
C SER A 92 9.49 -15.46 -19.70
N PHE A 93 9.21 -15.83 -20.95
CA PHE A 93 9.68 -15.09 -22.14
C PHE A 93 8.98 -13.71 -22.22
N ASN A 94 9.75 -12.62 -22.37
CA ASN A 94 9.42 -11.20 -22.02
C ASN A 94 9.71 -10.79 -20.55
N SER A 95 10.55 -11.56 -19.84
CA SER A 95 10.87 -11.38 -18.42
C SER A 95 11.42 -10.02 -18.04
N ALA A 96 12.35 -9.42 -18.80
CA ALA A 96 13.17 -8.32 -18.25
C ALA A 96 12.36 -7.09 -17.81
N LEU A 97 11.43 -6.62 -18.64
CA LEU A 97 10.61 -5.44 -18.30
C LEU A 97 9.61 -5.77 -17.19
N TYR A 98 8.89 -6.88 -17.28
CA TYR A 98 7.91 -7.28 -16.26
C TYR A 98 8.58 -7.61 -14.93
N TYR A 99 9.76 -8.21 -14.95
CA TYR A 99 10.59 -8.43 -13.78
C TYR A 99 10.99 -7.11 -13.13
N GLN A 100 11.47 -6.13 -13.91
CA GLN A 100 11.81 -4.80 -13.37
C GLN A 100 10.59 -4.08 -12.77
N LEU A 101 9.44 -4.11 -13.45
CA LEU A 101 8.19 -3.54 -12.94
C LEU A 101 7.73 -4.25 -11.66
N ASN A 102 7.74 -5.57 -11.64
CA ASN A 102 7.35 -6.36 -10.48
C ASN A 102 8.32 -6.17 -9.30
N SER A 103 9.63 -6.09 -9.56
CA SER A 103 10.65 -5.76 -8.54
C SER A 103 10.43 -4.38 -7.94
N ALA A 104 10.17 -3.37 -8.78
CA ALA A 104 9.85 -2.02 -8.32
C ALA A 104 8.56 -2.01 -7.49
N ALA A 105 7.52 -2.72 -7.94
CA ALA A 105 6.27 -2.86 -7.20
C ALA A 105 6.48 -3.56 -5.84
N SER A 106 7.29 -4.63 -5.78
CA SER A 106 7.67 -5.29 -4.53
C SER A 106 8.37 -4.32 -3.58
N PHE A 107 9.36 -3.57 -4.07
CA PHE A 107 10.07 -2.57 -3.27
C PHE A 107 9.11 -1.56 -2.66
N PHE A 108 8.26 -0.93 -3.48
CA PHE A 108 7.28 0.03 -2.99
C PHE A 108 6.25 -0.59 -2.05
N ALA A 109 5.85 -1.84 -2.26
CA ALA A 109 4.93 -2.54 -1.35
C ALA A 109 5.56 -2.74 0.03
N PHE A 110 6.82 -3.19 0.10
CA PHE A 110 7.54 -3.30 1.38
C PHE A 110 7.79 -1.95 2.05
N THR A 111 8.19 -0.92 1.29
CA THR A 111 8.34 0.43 1.83
C THR A 111 7.02 0.97 2.36
N THR A 112 5.92 0.74 1.66
CA THR A 112 4.58 1.17 2.09
C THR A 112 4.17 0.47 3.38
N THR A 113 4.35 -0.86 3.47
CA THR A 113 4.14 -1.62 4.71
C THR A 113 4.92 -1.01 5.87
N PHE A 114 6.21 -0.77 5.69
CA PHE A 114 7.08 -0.21 6.73
C PHE A 114 6.60 1.17 7.20
N LEU A 115 6.24 2.06 6.26
CA LEU A 115 5.75 3.39 6.59
C LEU A 115 4.40 3.37 7.31
N TYR A 116 3.48 2.46 6.94
CA TYR A 116 2.22 2.27 7.68
C TYR A 116 2.46 1.79 9.11
N ILE A 117 3.42 0.87 9.31
CA ILE A 117 3.81 0.39 10.64
C ILE A 117 4.37 1.53 11.49
N LEU A 118 5.32 2.30 10.95
CA LEU A 118 5.91 3.45 11.66
C LEU A 118 4.84 4.47 12.06
N HIS A 119 3.87 4.76 11.17
CA HIS A 119 2.80 5.69 11.47
C HIS A 119 1.87 5.16 12.57
N ALA A 120 1.46 3.89 12.49
CA ALA A 120 0.60 3.27 13.49
C ALA A 120 1.23 3.31 14.90
N PHE A 121 2.54 3.05 15.00
CA PHE A 121 3.27 3.15 16.27
C PHE A 121 3.44 4.60 16.73
N SER A 122 3.72 5.53 15.83
CA SER A 122 3.85 6.95 16.18
C SER A 122 2.57 7.49 16.82
N ILE A 123 1.40 7.13 16.30
CA ILE A 123 0.09 7.55 16.84
C ILE A 123 -0.21 6.93 18.22
N TYR A 124 0.27 5.70 18.44
CA TYR A 124 -0.01 4.98 19.67
C TYR A 124 0.86 5.47 20.84
N TYR A 125 2.14 5.78 20.57
CA TYR A 125 3.11 6.15 21.61
C TYR A 125 3.24 7.66 21.85
N TYR A 126 2.87 8.50 20.89
CA TYR A 126 2.97 9.96 20.97
C TYR A 126 1.59 10.61 20.74
#